data_AF-A0A662ITU6-F1
#
_entry.id   AF-A0A662ITU6-F1
#
_cell.length_a   1.000
_cell.length_b   1.000
_cell.length_c   1.000
_cell.angle_alpha   90.00
_cell.angle_beta   90.00
_cell.angle_gamma   90.00
#
_symmetry.space_group_name_H-M   'P 1'
#
loop_
_entity.id
_entity.type
_entity.pdbx_description
1 polymer ?
#
loop_
_entity_poly.entity_id
_entity_poly.type
_entity_poly.pdbx_seq_one_letter_code
_entity_poly.pdbx_strand_id
1 'polypeptide(L)'
;MDCNIFVREVSKSMRKLSGSKCETHDEREFEEFWKDLTDKLGPTWKAFVFVVDKFSFPVHRSRGFCGVKNPGRRVEEDEEIKAVENKPQLHSLIADLKATRQGDLVFFYQRRIDEPPEKRGFRGIYKIISDPFYDDTDIRWDEYEVLGKCPSCGCAYSEKDNKCIKCEFVLTGKHILPNRLLIKCVAHFDNPVDDNTAYVDRTDPGELWTLLFRKIWGPGRARSAAPILPEEAKKIARLLYRVNCGVITQVPSPEPYPTGPKKPLDIRPILCEYAGRQAPTEAILQAWFMENMDKNVPVLKDVIGSQADLEWFGNEIIYGIGGDKVDILCTHKRDGVRYKATVIELKRGRIDQNSVDQIERYSYWVSQLVTANAEPPTQHLDLQPVLIGYDVEENAVTAASKLKAFTFTIPYRHIPRCSITILPPVILKYRIKACGDLEFGIISYKERGLTNYLT
;
A
#
# COMPACT_ATOMS: atom_id res chain seq x y z
N MET A 1 32.98 10.15 -48.25
CA MET A 1 32.39 10.53 -46.95
C MET A 1 31.98 9.24 -46.27
N ASP A 2 32.78 8.81 -45.30
CA ASP A 2 32.84 7.41 -44.88
C ASP A 2 31.70 7.00 -43.95
N CYS A 3 30.89 6.06 -44.42
CA CYS A 3 29.83 5.37 -43.69
C CYS A 3 30.33 4.74 -42.36
N ASN A 4 31.63 4.47 -42.25
CA ASN A 4 32.27 3.90 -41.06
C ASN A 4 32.40 4.87 -39.87
N ILE A 5 32.39 6.18 -40.10
CA ILE A 5 32.46 7.17 -39.00
C ILE A 5 31.08 7.28 -38.34
N PHE A 6 30.01 7.30 -39.14
CA PHE A 6 28.64 7.39 -38.66
C PHE A 6 28.22 6.16 -37.83
N VAL A 7 28.59 4.94 -38.25
CA VAL A 7 28.31 3.71 -37.48
C VAL A 7 29.07 3.68 -36.16
N ARG A 8 30.31 4.19 -36.11
CA ARG A 8 31.09 4.24 -34.86
C ARG A 8 30.57 5.29 -33.89
N GLU A 9 30.14 6.46 -34.36
CA GLU A 9 29.52 7.49 -33.53
C GLU A 9 28.13 7.08 -33.03
N VAL A 10 27.31 6.44 -33.87
CA VAL A 10 26.03 5.88 -33.45
C VAL A 10 26.24 4.76 -32.44
N SER A 11 27.23 3.87 -32.59
CA SER A 11 27.49 2.83 -31.59
C SER A 11 28.05 3.37 -30.26
N LYS A 12 28.85 4.45 -30.29
CA LYS A 12 29.33 5.14 -29.07
C LYS A 12 28.21 5.91 -28.38
N SER A 13 27.29 6.51 -29.15
CA SER A 13 26.10 7.19 -28.65
C SER A 13 25.08 6.18 -28.10
N MET A 14 24.90 5.02 -28.76
CA MET A 14 24.09 3.92 -28.26
C MET A 14 24.68 3.25 -27.02
N ARG A 15 26.02 3.14 -26.91
CA ARG A 15 26.69 2.70 -25.67
C ARG A 15 26.61 3.71 -24.53
N LYS A 16 26.42 5.00 -24.82
CA LYS A 16 26.14 6.06 -23.83
C LYS A 16 24.65 6.13 -23.45
N LEU A 17 23.75 5.82 -24.38
CA LEU A 17 22.30 5.74 -24.16
C LEU A 17 21.86 4.42 -23.50
N SER A 18 22.63 3.34 -23.68
CA SER A 18 22.62 2.20 -22.79
C SER A 18 23.51 2.54 -21.60
N GLY A 19 22.96 3.17 -20.56
CA GLY A 19 23.65 3.29 -19.28
C GLY A 19 24.33 1.96 -18.97
N SER A 20 25.63 2.00 -18.58
CA SER A 20 26.53 0.85 -18.48
C SER A 20 25.76 -0.44 -18.17
N LYS A 21 25.47 -1.24 -19.21
CA LYS A 21 24.88 -2.55 -19.01
C LYS A 21 25.95 -3.35 -18.31
N CYS A 22 25.84 -3.46 -16.99
CA CYS A 22 26.58 -4.42 -16.20
C CYS A 22 26.44 -5.76 -16.92
N GLU A 23 27.54 -6.27 -17.44
CA GLU A 23 27.57 -7.55 -18.15
C GLU A 23 27.08 -8.62 -17.18
N THR A 24 25.93 -9.22 -17.50
CA THR A 24 25.33 -10.40 -16.87
C THR A 24 25.43 -10.43 -15.34
N HIS A 25 24.53 -9.71 -14.67
CA HIS A 25 24.20 -9.98 -13.28
C HIS A 25 23.78 -11.45 -13.12
N ASP A 26 24.37 -12.17 -12.17
CA ASP A 26 23.99 -13.56 -11.87
C ASP A 26 22.66 -13.58 -11.11
N GLU A 27 21.58 -13.99 -11.77
CA GLU A 27 20.25 -14.16 -11.15
C GLU A 27 20.32 -14.98 -9.85
N ARG A 28 21.29 -15.90 -9.72
CA ARG A 28 21.49 -16.69 -8.51
C ARG A 28 21.88 -15.83 -7.31
N GLU A 29 22.76 -14.84 -7.48
CA GLU A 29 23.17 -13.96 -6.39
C GLU A 29 21.99 -13.14 -5.85
N PHE A 30 21.13 -12.65 -6.75
CA PHE A 30 19.90 -11.96 -6.33
C PHE A 30 18.95 -12.92 -5.60
N GLU A 31 18.72 -14.12 -6.12
CA GLU A 31 17.81 -15.08 -5.47
C GLU A 31 18.34 -15.50 -4.08
N GLU A 32 19.65 -15.65 -3.90
CA GLU A 32 20.28 -15.87 -2.59
C GLU A 32 20.09 -14.69 -1.65
N PHE A 33 20.34 -13.46 -2.12
CA PHE A 33 20.09 -12.23 -1.37
C PHE A 33 18.62 -12.10 -0.95
N TRP A 34 17.70 -12.32 -1.89
CA TRP A 34 16.27 -12.20 -1.66
C TRP A 34 15.77 -13.26 -0.67
N LYS A 35 16.25 -14.51 -0.83
CA LYS A 35 15.96 -15.59 0.10
C LYS A 35 16.48 -15.28 1.52
N ASP A 36 17.74 -14.89 1.67
CA ASP A 36 18.32 -14.52 2.98
C ASP A 36 17.56 -13.37 3.64
N LEU A 37 17.15 -12.37 2.86
CA LEU A 37 16.32 -11.27 3.34
C LEU A 37 14.96 -11.78 3.83
N THR A 38 14.24 -12.51 2.99
CA THR A 38 12.86 -12.94 3.27
C THR A 38 12.75 -14.03 4.33
N ASP A 39 13.75 -14.91 4.47
CA ASP A 39 13.84 -15.90 5.54
C ASP A 39 13.93 -15.24 6.93
N LYS A 40 14.42 -13.99 7.01
CA LYS A 40 14.50 -13.18 8.23
C LYS A 40 13.26 -12.31 8.47
N LEU A 41 12.25 -12.42 7.61
CA LEU A 41 10.96 -11.76 7.77
C LEU A 41 9.95 -12.72 8.40
N GLY A 42 8.92 -12.19 9.05
CA GLY A 42 7.83 -13.01 9.58
C GLY A 42 7.01 -13.65 8.43
N PRO A 43 6.21 -14.69 8.70
CA PRO A 43 5.50 -15.45 7.66
C PRO A 43 4.48 -14.62 6.85
N THR A 44 4.03 -13.47 7.38
CA THR A 44 3.02 -12.58 6.79
C THR A 44 3.57 -11.19 6.47
N TRP A 45 4.87 -11.12 6.18
CA TRP A 45 5.52 -9.86 5.83
C TRP A 45 4.89 -9.22 4.60
N LYS A 46 4.80 -7.90 4.62
CA LYS A 46 4.29 -7.09 3.52
C LYS A 46 5.35 -6.10 3.07
N ALA A 47 5.14 -5.47 1.94
CA ALA A 47 5.96 -4.38 1.46
C ALA A 47 5.12 -3.13 1.20
N PHE A 48 5.71 -1.98 1.45
CA PHE A 48 5.08 -0.68 1.26
C PHE A 48 5.99 0.24 0.46
N VAL A 49 5.37 1.04 -0.40
CA VAL A 49 6.03 2.17 -1.06
C VAL A 49 5.67 3.45 -0.35
N PHE A 50 6.68 4.17 0.15
CA PHE A 50 6.52 5.50 0.73
C PHE A 50 6.99 6.56 -0.26
N VAL A 51 6.13 7.54 -0.53
CA VAL A 51 6.42 8.61 -1.48
C VAL A 51 7.20 9.72 -0.78
N VAL A 52 8.35 10.05 -1.34
CA VAL A 52 9.25 11.12 -0.89
C VAL A 52 9.64 11.98 -2.09
N ASP A 53 10.41 13.03 -1.84
CA ASP A 53 11.08 13.85 -2.86
C ASP A 53 12.53 14.12 -2.45
N LYS A 54 13.25 14.89 -3.26
CA LYS A 54 14.65 15.25 -3.01
C LYS A 54 14.90 15.92 -1.67
N PHE A 55 13.90 16.58 -1.09
CA PHE A 55 14.05 17.31 0.17
C PHE A 55 13.82 16.41 1.37
N SER A 56 12.82 15.54 1.27
CA SER A 56 12.44 14.63 2.35
C SER A 56 13.28 13.36 2.38
N PHE A 57 13.65 12.78 1.24
CA PHE A 57 14.34 11.49 1.17
C PHE A 57 15.66 11.45 1.99
N PRO A 58 16.57 12.44 1.90
CA PRO A 58 17.82 12.40 2.66
C PRO A 58 17.58 12.30 4.17
N VAL A 59 16.61 13.06 4.70
CA VAL A 59 16.24 13.05 6.12
C VAL A 59 15.66 11.69 6.51
N HIS A 60 14.68 11.17 5.77
CA HIS A 60 14.05 9.87 6.06
C HIS A 60 15.07 8.72 6.06
N ARG A 61 15.92 8.67 5.02
CA ARG A 61 16.98 7.66 4.85
C ARG A 61 17.96 7.72 6.03
N SER A 62 18.52 8.89 6.29
CA SER A 62 19.65 9.01 7.23
C SER A 62 19.20 9.08 8.69
N ARG A 63 17.93 9.40 8.97
CA ARG A 63 17.35 9.43 10.32
C ARG A 63 16.51 8.20 10.68
N GLY A 64 16.34 7.27 9.75
CA GLY A 64 15.69 5.98 10.01
C GLY A 64 14.18 6.08 10.31
N PHE A 65 13.43 6.86 9.54
CA PHE A 65 11.97 6.93 9.68
C PHE A 65 11.26 7.13 8.34
N CYS A 66 9.95 6.88 8.32
CA CYS A 66 9.02 7.31 7.27
C CYS A 66 8.04 8.31 7.88
N GLY A 67 7.97 9.52 7.34
CA GLY A 67 6.98 10.53 7.68
C GLY A 67 5.94 10.63 6.57
N VAL A 68 4.68 10.73 6.95
CA VAL A 68 3.56 10.90 6.03
C VAL A 68 2.74 12.13 6.39
N LYS A 69 1.92 12.55 5.44
CA LYS A 69 1.09 13.74 5.56
C LYS A 69 0.16 13.69 6.78
N ASN A 70 -0.24 14.86 7.26
CA ASN A 70 -1.28 15.05 8.27
C ASN A 70 -2.38 15.93 7.66
N PRO A 71 -3.38 15.33 6.97
CA PRO A 71 -4.34 16.09 6.18
C PRO A 71 -5.20 17.04 7.02
N GLY A 72 -5.11 18.33 6.72
CA GLY A 72 -5.99 19.36 7.26
C GLY A 72 -6.67 20.15 6.16
N ARG A 73 -7.65 20.97 6.53
CA ARG A 73 -8.29 21.95 5.66
C ARG A 73 -8.38 23.30 6.37
N ARG A 74 -8.28 24.37 5.60
CA ARG A 74 -8.53 25.73 6.06
C ARG A 74 -10.04 25.97 6.10
N VAL A 75 -10.52 26.58 7.18
CA VAL A 75 -11.90 27.01 7.36
C VAL A 75 -11.87 28.44 7.87
N GLU A 76 -12.78 29.27 7.36
CA GLU A 76 -12.98 30.65 7.79
C GLU A 76 -14.31 30.71 8.52
N GLU A 77 -14.26 31.06 9.81
CA GLU A 77 -15.42 31.18 10.71
C GLU A 77 -15.28 32.49 11.49
N ASP A 78 -16.30 33.34 11.47
CA ASP A 78 -16.35 34.60 12.22
C ASP A 78 -15.09 35.47 12.06
N GLU A 79 -14.62 35.63 10.81
CA GLU A 79 -13.38 36.34 10.43
C GLU A 79 -12.07 35.72 10.96
N GLU A 80 -12.12 34.58 11.65
CA GLU A 80 -10.96 33.82 12.11
C GLU A 80 -10.60 32.67 11.15
N ILE A 81 -9.31 32.58 10.78
CA ILE A 81 -8.79 31.47 9.99
C ILE A 81 -8.38 30.31 10.90
N LYS A 82 -9.07 29.18 10.77
CA LYS A 82 -8.76 27.94 11.46
C LYS A 82 -8.24 26.89 10.50
N ALA A 83 -7.34 26.04 10.99
CA ALA A 83 -7.00 24.80 10.32
C ALA A 83 -7.62 23.66 11.11
N VAL A 84 -8.47 22.88 10.45
CA VAL A 84 -9.17 21.74 11.04
C VAL A 84 -8.83 20.46 10.32
N GLU A 85 -9.10 19.34 10.95
CA GLU A 85 -8.83 18.01 10.42
C GLU A 85 -9.63 17.75 9.13
N ASN A 86 -8.97 17.16 8.13
CA ASN A 86 -9.64 16.60 6.97
C ASN A 86 -9.95 15.11 7.22
N LYS A 87 -11.02 14.85 8.00
CA LYS A 87 -11.42 13.52 8.48
C LYS A 87 -11.29 12.39 7.44
N PRO A 88 -11.90 12.48 6.23
CA PRO A 88 -11.79 11.40 5.24
C PRO A 88 -10.35 11.09 4.81
N GLN A 89 -9.53 12.12 4.55
CA GLN A 89 -8.15 11.93 4.13
C GLN A 89 -7.26 11.44 5.26
N LEU A 90 -7.47 11.96 6.48
CA LEU A 90 -6.73 11.49 7.65
C LEU A 90 -7.05 10.03 7.96
N HIS A 91 -8.32 9.63 7.97
CA HIS A 91 -8.70 8.24 8.22
C HIS A 91 -8.14 7.29 7.17
N SER A 92 -8.09 7.71 5.89
CA SER A 92 -7.47 6.91 4.83
C SER A 92 -5.97 6.73 5.05
N LEU A 93 -5.28 7.79 5.46
CA LEU A 93 -3.86 7.73 5.81
C LEU A 93 -3.61 6.86 7.05
N ILE A 94 -4.47 6.95 8.06
CA ILE A 94 -4.38 6.09 9.24
C ILE A 94 -4.56 4.63 8.82
N ALA A 95 -5.49 4.32 7.90
CA ALA A 95 -5.65 2.96 7.38
C ALA A 95 -4.37 2.44 6.72
N ASP A 96 -3.72 3.27 5.89
CA ASP A 96 -2.46 2.91 5.23
C ASP A 96 -1.36 2.59 6.24
N LEU A 97 -1.22 3.40 7.29
CA LEU A 97 -0.24 3.17 8.35
C LEU A 97 -0.59 1.97 9.21
N LYS A 98 -1.87 1.77 9.54
CA LYS A 98 -2.35 0.64 10.34
C LYS A 98 -2.21 -0.70 9.63
N ALA A 99 -2.02 -0.70 8.31
CA ALA A 99 -1.71 -1.91 7.56
C ALA A 99 -0.28 -2.43 7.82
N THR A 100 0.62 -1.56 8.29
CA THR A 100 2.01 -1.91 8.55
C THR A 100 2.18 -2.75 9.82
N ARG A 101 3.22 -3.57 9.84
CA ARG A 101 3.71 -4.32 10.99
C ARG A 101 5.22 -4.13 11.12
N GLN A 102 5.74 -4.23 12.33
CA GLN A 102 7.17 -4.38 12.52
C GLN A 102 7.66 -5.61 11.77
N GLY A 103 8.70 -5.41 10.98
CA GLY A 103 9.24 -6.42 10.09
C GLY A 103 8.81 -6.32 8.63
N ASP A 104 7.78 -5.55 8.31
CA ASP A 104 7.41 -5.26 6.92
C ASP A 104 8.52 -4.47 6.21
N LEU A 105 8.60 -4.63 4.89
CA LEU A 105 9.55 -3.94 4.04
C LEU A 105 9.02 -2.57 3.60
N VAL A 106 9.95 -1.63 3.43
CA VAL A 106 9.71 -0.31 2.85
C VAL A 106 10.64 -0.08 1.68
N PHE A 107 10.07 0.44 0.60
CA PHE A 107 10.78 1.05 -0.52
C PHE A 107 10.40 2.52 -0.57
N PHE A 108 11.37 3.42 -0.78
CA PHE A 108 11.05 4.81 -1.06
C PHE A 108 10.82 5.00 -2.55
N TYR A 109 9.84 5.81 -2.91
CA TYR A 109 9.67 6.30 -4.27
C TYR A 109 9.87 7.82 -4.28
N GLN A 110 10.97 8.28 -4.86
CA GLN A 110 11.30 9.69 -5.01
C GLN A 110 10.59 10.28 -6.22
N ARG A 111 9.63 11.18 -6.00
CA ARG A 111 8.84 11.84 -7.05
C ARG A 111 9.63 12.96 -7.74
N ARG A 112 9.13 13.37 -8.92
CA ARG A 112 9.68 14.49 -9.69
C ARG A 112 9.25 15.83 -9.09
N ILE A 113 10.22 16.69 -8.80
CA ILE A 113 9.99 18.12 -8.55
C ILE A 113 10.70 18.93 -9.63
N ASP A 114 11.97 18.65 -9.89
CA ASP A 114 12.82 19.32 -10.88
C ASP A 114 14.10 18.53 -11.23
N GLU A 115 14.21 17.29 -10.74
CA GLU A 115 15.36 16.43 -10.97
C GLU A 115 15.27 15.69 -12.31
N PRO A 116 16.43 15.34 -12.91
CA PRO A 116 16.43 14.58 -14.14
C PRO A 116 15.93 13.13 -13.88
N PRO A 117 15.37 12.45 -14.90
CA PRO A 117 14.72 11.15 -14.73
C PRO A 117 15.54 10.06 -14.03
N GLU A 118 16.85 10.04 -14.26
CA GLU A 118 17.80 9.08 -13.71
C GLU A 118 18.10 9.28 -12.20
N LYS A 119 17.69 10.41 -11.61
CA LYS A 119 17.89 10.71 -10.18
C LYS A 119 16.63 10.49 -9.33
N ARG A 120 15.53 10.05 -9.93
CA ARG A 120 14.25 9.80 -9.26
C ARG A 120 13.81 8.33 -9.43
N GLY A 121 12.78 7.93 -8.69
CA GLY A 121 12.26 6.56 -8.75
C GLY A 121 12.43 5.78 -7.44
N PHE A 122 12.47 4.45 -7.52
CA PHE A 122 12.54 3.59 -6.34
C PHE A 122 13.93 3.59 -5.72
N ARG A 123 13.98 3.58 -4.38
CA ARG A 123 15.22 3.67 -3.60
C ARG A 123 15.17 2.81 -2.36
N GLY A 124 16.25 2.05 -2.18
CA GLY A 124 16.59 1.34 -0.95
C GLY A 124 15.59 0.25 -0.55
N ILE A 125 16.02 -0.58 0.40
CA ILE A 125 15.19 -1.56 1.07
C ILE A 125 15.35 -1.33 2.56
N TYR A 126 14.24 -1.16 3.26
CA TYR A 126 14.21 -0.87 4.68
C TYR A 126 13.22 -1.82 5.37
N LYS A 127 13.38 -2.00 6.68
CA LYS A 127 12.49 -2.79 7.53
C LYS A 127 11.84 -1.88 8.56
N ILE A 128 10.52 -2.00 8.74
CA ILE A 128 9.80 -1.27 9.79
C ILE A 128 10.18 -1.83 11.16
N ILE A 129 10.50 -0.95 12.11
CA ILE A 129 10.96 -1.31 13.46
C ILE A 129 10.16 -0.65 14.59
N SER A 130 9.07 0.04 14.26
CA SER A 130 8.11 0.53 15.25
C SER A 130 6.69 0.47 14.72
N ASP A 131 5.73 0.54 15.63
CA ASP A 131 4.35 0.86 15.25
C ASP A 131 4.27 2.33 14.80
N PRO A 132 3.24 2.70 14.01
CA PRO A 132 3.01 4.09 13.64
C PRO A 132 2.65 4.99 14.84
N PHE A 133 3.18 6.21 14.84
CA PHE A 133 3.00 7.20 15.89
C PHE A 133 2.89 8.62 15.33
N TYR A 134 2.45 9.53 16.18
CA TYR A 134 2.47 10.96 15.96
C TYR A 134 3.64 11.57 16.76
N ASP A 135 4.42 12.44 16.10
CA ASP A 135 5.55 13.18 16.67
C ASP A 135 5.74 14.49 15.90
N ASP A 136 5.60 15.62 16.60
CA ASP A 136 5.70 16.97 16.04
C ASP A 136 7.10 17.59 16.16
N THR A 137 8.13 16.78 16.46
CA THR A 137 9.53 17.21 16.49
C THR A 137 10.05 17.46 15.07
N ASP A 138 10.72 18.58 14.84
CA ASP A 138 11.42 18.84 13.57
C ASP A 138 12.70 17.98 13.49
N ILE A 139 12.91 17.34 12.35
CA ILE A 139 14.02 16.40 12.12
C ILE A 139 14.91 16.96 11.02
N ARG A 140 16.18 17.17 11.34
CA ARG A 140 17.19 17.67 10.41
C ARG A 140 18.21 16.60 10.07
N TRP A 141 18.72 16.68 8.85
CA TRP A 141 19.92 16.00 8.42
C TRP A 141 20.59 16.83 7.34
N ASP A 142 21.84 17.23 7.59
CA ASP A 142 22.57 18.18 6.72
C ASP A 142 21.77 19.48 6.50
N GLU A 143 21.59 19.92 5.26
CA GLU A 143 20.78 21.08 4.88
C GLU A 143 19.26 20.80 4.81
N TYR A 144 18.85 19.53 4.95
CA TYR A 144 17.46 19.10 4.78
C TYR A 144 16.70 19.03 6.11
N GLU A 145 15.40 19.34 6.06
CA GLU A 145 14.54 19.36 7.23
C GLU A 145 13.13 18.82 6.91
N VAL A 146 12.68 17.88 7.74
CA VAL A 146 11.29 17.43 7.80
C VAL A 146 10.67 18.01 9.07
N LEU A 147 9.59 18.76 8.92
CA LEU A 147 8.94 19.45 10.03
C LEU A 147 7.91 18.54 10.69
N GLY A 148 7.72 18.72 11.99
CA GLY A 148 6.56 18.18 12.71
C GLY A 148 5.39 19.16 12.75
N LYS A 149 5.66 20.47 12.62
CA LYS A 149 4.65 21.53 12.59
C LYS A 149 5.14 22.77 11.86
N CYS A 150 4.22 23.68 11.57
CA CYS A 150 4.55 24.96 10.96
C CYS A 150 5.40 25.80 11.95
N PRO A 151 6.57 26.32 11.53
CA PRO A 151 7.45 27.11 12.40
C PRO A 151 6.87 28.48 12.76
N SER A 152 5.91 29.00 11.99
CA SER A 152 5.31 30.32 12.23
C SER A 152 4.11 30.25 13.20
N CYS A 153 3.23 29.25 13.06
CA CYS A 153 1.96 29.21 13.81
C CYS A 153 1.73 27.92 14.60
N GLY A 154 2.67 26.97 14.58
CA GLY A 154 2.56 25.68 15.27
C GLY A 154 1.54 24.71 14.65
N CYS A 155 0.94 25.02 13.50
CA CYS A 155 -0.01 24.13 12.82
C CYS A 155 0.65 22.80 12.44
N ALA A 156 0.11 21.69 12.92
CA ALA A 156 0.64 20.35 12.64
C ALA A 156 0.09 19.71 11.36
N TYR A 157 -0.82 20.38 10.65
CA TYR A 157 -1.34 19.86 9.38
C TYR A 157 -0.35 20.11 8.25
N SER A 158 -0.28 19.16 7.33
CA SER A 158 0.60 19.24 6.19
C SER A 158 0.33 20.46 5.32
N GLU A 159 1.41 20.98 4.78
CA GLU A 159 1.39 22.10 3.85
C GLU A 159 0.66 21.74 2.55
N LYS A 160 0.05 22.76 1.95
CA LYS A 160 -0.60 22.71 0.64
C LYS A 160 0.06 23.75 -0.24
N ASP A 161 0.46 23.36 -1.44
CA ASP A 161 1.14 24.25 -2.41
C ASP A 161 2.35 24.98 -1.80
N ASN A 162 3.16 24.24 -1.03
CA ASN A 162 4.32 24.74 -0.26
C ASN A 162 4.00 25.82 0.77
N LYS A 163 2.75 25.92 1.24
CA LYS A 163 2.33 26.88 2.27
C LYS A 163 1.63 26.20 3.43
N CYS A 164 1.83 26.73 4.63
CA CYS A 164 1.03 26.33 5.78
C CYS A 164 -0.45 26.59 5.52
N ILE A 165 -1.32 25.60 5.76
CA ILE A 165 -2.76 25.75 5.52
C ILE A 165 -3.45 26.76 6.46
N LYS A 166 -2.81 27.09 7.60
CA LYS A 166 -3.35 28.02 8.60
C LYS A 166 -2.90 29.46 8.34
N CYS A 167 -1.59 29.69 8.32
CA CYS A 167 -1.00 31.05 8.29
C CYS A 167 -0.35 31.41 6.95
N GLU A 168 -0.42 30.53 5.95
CA GLU A 168 0.19 30.70 4.62
C GLU A 168 1.72 30.85 4.59
N PHE A 169 2.40 30.66 5.73
CA PHE A 169 3.86 30.66 5.79
C PHE A 169 4.46 29.71 4.73
N VAL A 170 5.43 30.22 3.97
CA VAL A 170 6.04 29.51 2.85
C VAL A 170 7.06 28.49 3.36
N LEU A 171 6.92 27.24 2.91
CA LEU A 171 7.65 26.05 3.34
C LEU A 171 8.40 25.42 2.16
N THR A 172 9.05 26.24 1.33
CA THR A 172 9.79 25.76 0.15
C THR A 172 10.80 24.69 0.54
N GLY A 173 10.65 23.49 -0.03
CA GLY A 173 11.51 22.35 0.23
C GLY A 173 11.39 21.74 1.64
N LYS A 174 10.33 22.06 2.39
CA LYS A 174 10.07 21.50 3.72
C LYS A 174 8.66 20.92 3.77
N HIS A 175 8.54 19.76 4.41
CA HIS A 175 7.27 19.05 4.54
C HIS A 175 6.90 18.88 6.00
N ILE A 176 5.65 19.17 6.36
CA ILE A 176 5.11 18.90 7.71
C ILE A 176 4.57 17.47 7.72
N LEU A 177 5.28 16.56 8.37
CA LEU A 177 5.05 15.11 8.37
C LEU A 177 5.10 14.52 9.80
N PRO A 178 4.10 14.81 10.66
CA PRO A 178 4.14 14.37 12.05
C PRO A 178 3.68 12.92 12.26
N ASN A 179 2.97 12.33 11.30
CA ASN A 179 2.59 10.92 11.34
C ASN A 179 3.78 10.09 10.83
N ARG A 180 4.37 9.26 11.69
CA ARG A 180 5.68 8.63 11.45
C ARG A 180 5.68 7.15 11.85
N LEU A 181 6.64 6.42 11.29
CA LEU A 181 7.09 5.13 11.79
C LEU A 181 8.61 5.03 11.65
N LEU A 182 9.26 4.22 12.48
CA LEU A 182 10.70 4.01 12.42
C LEU A 182 11.05 2.88 11.46
N ILE A 183 12.16 3.05 10.74
CA ILE A 183 12.72 2.06 9.83
C ILE A 183 14.20 1.85 10.08
N LYS A 184 14.68 0.67 9.70
CA LYS A 184 16.11 0.35 9.62
C LYS A 184 16.46 0.03 8.17
N CYS A 185 17.57 0.59 7.67
CA CYS A 185 18.06 0.22 6.35
C CYS A 185 18.53 -1.24 6.34
N VAL A 186 18.08 -1.98 5.33
CA VAL A 186 18.48 -3.37 5.04
C VAL A 186 19.50 -3.37 3.90
N ALA A 187 19.18 -2.66 2.81
CA ALA A 187 20.06 -2.48 1.67
C ALA A 187 19.97 -1.05 1.16
N HIS A 188 21.10 -0.34 1.18
CA HIS A 188 21.22 0.96 0.54
C HIS A 188 21.81 0.79 -0.87
N PHE A 189 21.24 1.55 -1.79
CA PHE A 189 21.63 1.58 -3.19
C PHE A 189 21.79 3.05 -3.60
N ASP A 190 22.92 3.39 -4.20
CA ASP A 190 23.24 4.76 -4.59
C ASP A 190 22.35 5.21 -5.76
N ASN A 191 22.12 4.32 -6.72
CA ASN A 191 21.33 4.58 -7.91
C ASN A 191 19.87 4.14 -7.73
N PRO A 192 18.89 5.00 -8.05
CA PRO A 192 17.48 4.61 -8.03
C PRO A 192 17.11 3.74 -9.23
N VAL A 193 15.96 3.07 -9.14
CA VAL A 193 15.27 2.51 -10.32
C VAL A 193 14.30 3.55 -10.85
N ASP A 194 14.57 4.10 -12.03
CA ASP A 194 13.70 5.09 -12.67
C ASP A 194 12.39 4.49 -13.20
N ASP A 195 11.47 5.38 -13.60
CA ASP A 195 10.12 5.01 -14.04
C ASP A 195 10.12 4.15 -15.31
N ASN A 196 11.00 4.39 -16.27
CA ASN A 196 11.01 3.60 -17.50
C ASN A 196 11.54 2.21 -17.21
N THR A 197 12.60 2.09 -16.41
CA THR A 197 13.12 0.79 -15.97
C THR A 197 12.09 0.00 -15.15
N ALA A 198 11.33 0.66 -14.26
CA ALA A 198 10.35 -0.02 -13.42
C ALA A 198 9.07 -0.47 -14.16
N TYR A 199 8.54 0.37 -15.07
CA TYR A 199 7.20 0.20 -15.63
C TYR A 199 7.17 -0.08 -17.14
N VAL A 200 8.18 0.36 -17.89
CA VAL A 200 8.20 0.27 -19.36
C VAL A 200 9.07 -0.88 -19.84
N ASP A 201 10.19 -1.14 -19.16
CA ASP A 201 11.09 -2.24 -19.50
C ASP A 201 10.38 -3.60 -19.42
N ARG A 202 10.22 -4.23 -20.59
CA ARG A 202 9.61 -5.56 -20.76
C ARG A 202 10.63 -6.70 -20.72
N THR A 203 11.91 -6.39 -20.53
CA THR A 203 12.97 -7.41 -20.41
C THR A 203 13.08 -7.98 -18.99
N ASP A 204 12.52 -7.31 -17.99
CA ASP A 204 12.41 -7.80 -16.62
C ASP A 204 11.04 -8.46 -16.35
N PRO A 205 10.99 -9.67 -15.75
CA PRO A 205 9.73 -10.35 -15.49
C PRO A 205 8.88 -9.66 -14.41
N GLY A 206 7.56 -9.80 -14.51
CA GLY A 206 6.61 -9.23 -13.54
C GLY A 206 6.17 -7.80 -13.86
N GLU A 207 5.13 -7.32 -13.17
CA GLU A 207 4.51 -6.02 -13.43
C GLU A 207 4.16 -5.32 -12.11
N LEU A 208 4.29 -3.99 -12.05
CA LEU A 208 3.97 -3.16 -10.87
C LEU A 208 2.55 -2.58 -10.96
N TRP A 209 1.55 -3.45 -11.12
CA TRP A 209 0.16 -3.05 -11.37
C TRP A 209 -0.46 -2.19 -10.28
N THR A 210 -0.21 -2.48 -9.00
CA THR A 210 -0.85 -1.75 -7.87
C THR A 210 -0.35 -0.30 -7.78
N LEU A 211 0.79 0.00 -8.41
CA LEU A 211 1.41 1.32 -8.45
C LEU A 211 1.25 2.05 -9.78
N LEU A 212 1.20 1.32 -10.91
CA LEU A 212 1.21 1.90 -12.25
C LEU A 212 0.12 2.98 -12.42
N PHE A 213 -1.09 2.67 -11.97
CA PHE A 213 -2.24 3.55 -12.13
C PHE A 213 -2.29 4.71 -11.13
N ARG A 214 -1.53 4.63 -10.03
CA ARG A 214 -1.41 5.75 -9.08
C ARG A 214 -0.68 6.94 -9.70
N LYS A 215 0.16 6.72 -10.70
CA LYS A 215 0.92 7.78 -11.38
C LYS A 215 0.14 8.53 -12.46
N ILE A 216 -0.93 7.95 -12.98
CA ILE A 216 -1.60 8.47 -14.18
C ILE A 216 -2.69 9.50 -13.84
N TRP A 217 -3.20 9.56 -12.59
CA TRP A 217 -4.46 10.26 -12.30
C TRP A 217 -4.42 11.29 -11.17
N GLY A 218 -5.34 12.27 -11.30
CA GLY A 218 -5.34 13.61 -10.69
C GLY A 218 -5.61 13.74 -9.18
N PRO A 219 -5.99 14.96 -8.73
CA PRO A 219 -6.07 15.34 -7.32
C PRO A 219 -6.91 14.38 -6.47
N GLY A 220 -6.41 14.02 -5.27
CA GLY A 220 -7.13 13.20 -4.30
C GLY A 220 -6.85 11.68 -4.37
N ARG A 221 -6.10 11.20 -5.36
CA ARG A 221 -5.65 9.79 -5.46
C ARG A 221 -4.19 9.57 -5.07
N ALA A 222 -3.45 10.65 -4.84
CA ALA A 222 -2.10 10.62 -4.32
C ALA A 222 -2.09 10.11 -2.88
N ARG A 223 -1.24 9.13 -2.58
CA ARG A 223 -1.06 8.58 -1.24
C ARG A 223 0.39 8.70 -0.80
N SER A 224 0.58 8.86 0.51
CA SER A 224 1.93 8.95 1.09
C SER A 224 2.55 7.55 1.27
N ALA A 225 1.71 6.53 1.47
CA ALA A 225 2.10 5.14 1.58
C ALA A 225 1.12 4.26 0.78
N ALA A 226 1.61 3.17 0.21
CA ALA A 226 0.77 2.18 -0.44
C ALA A 226 1.35 0.77 -0.24
N PRO A 227 0.53 -0.22 0.15
CA PRO A 227 0.96 -1.61 0.13
C PRO A 227 1.14 -2.06 -1.32
N ILE A 228 2.12 -2.93 -1.54
CA ILE A 228 2.37 -3.61 -2.81
C ILE A 228 2.34 -5.12 -2.57
N LEU A 229 2.04 -5.86 -3.63
CA LEU A 229 2.02 -7.31 -3.55
C LEU A 229 3.44 -7.90 -3.41
N PRO A 230 3.59 -9.14 -2.90
CA PRO A 230 4.91 -9.73 -2.65
C PRO A 230 5.82 -9.86 -3.90
N GLU A 231 5.22 -10.08 -5.07
CA GLU A 231 5.91 -10.23 -6.35
C GLU A 231 6.36 -8.88 -6.90
N GLU A 232 5.55 -7.83 -6.71
CA GLU A 232 5.95 -6.45 -6.97
C GLU A 232 7.14 -6.02 -6.11
N ALA A 233 7.15 -6.42 -4.82
CA ALA A 233 8.27 -6.16 -3.91
C ALA A 233 9.55 -6.85 -4.38
N LYS A 234 9.46 -8.13 -4.77
CA LYS A 234 10.58 -8.89 -5.34
C LYS A 234 11.10 -8.23 -6.62
N LYS A 235 10.20 -7.77 -7.51
CA LYS A 235 10.58 -7.06 -8.73
C LYS A 235 11.36 -5.77 -8.43
N ILE A 236 10.86 -4.92 -7.52
CA ILE A 236 11.57 -3.67 -7.17
C ILE A 236 12.94 -3.97 -6.57
N ALA A 237 13.04 -4.95 -5.66
CA ALA A 237 14.31 -5.36 -5.08
C ALA A 237 15.30 -5.86 -6.15
N ARG A 238 14.84 -6.68 -7.09
CA ARG A 238 15.64 -7.19 -8.21
C ARG A 238 16.16 -6.06 -9.10
N LEU A 239 15.29 -5.11 -9.45
CA LEU A 239 15.68 -3.97 -10.27
C LEU A 239 16.68 -3.07 -9.54
N LEU A 240 16.50 -2.81 -8.24
CA LEU A 240 17.45 -2.06 -7.44
C LEU A 240 18.82 -2.74 -7.43
N TYR A 241 18.84 -4.04 -7.17
CA TYR A 241 20.06 -4.84 -7.16
C TYR A 241 20.74 -4.81 -8.54
N ARG A 242 19.99 -5.01 -9.63
CA ARG A 242 20.51 -4.98 -11.01
C ARG A 242 21.08 -3.63 -11.42
N VAL A 243 20.35 -2.54 -11.20
CA VAL A 243 20.78 -1.17 -11.56
C VAL A 243 22.06 -0.79 -10.83
N ASN A 244 22.29 -1.37 -9.65
CA ASN A 244 23.48 -1.13 -8.84
C ASN A 244 24.53 -2.24 -8.96
N CYS A 245 24.44 -3.14 -9.96
CA CYS A 245 25.40 -4.24 -10.15
C CYS A 245 25.62 -5.11 -8.88
N GLY A 246 24.57 -5.30 -8.08
CA GLY A 246 24.63 -6.01 -6.80
C GLY A 246 25.37 -5.28 -5.68
N VAL A 247 25.87 -4.07 -5.92
CA VAL A 247 26.60 -3.29 -4.92
C VAL A 247 25.61 -2.68 -3.92
N ILE A 248 25.66 -3.15 -2.69
CA ILE A 248 24.94 -2.57 -1.55
C ILE A 248 25.91 -1.66 -0.80
N THR A 249 25.56 -0.38 -0.69
CA THR A 249 26.42 0.64 -0.05
C THR A 249 25.98 0.92 1.39
N GLN A 250 26.72 1.77 2.09
CA GLN A 250 26.35 2.24 3.42
C GLN A 250 25.48 3.49 3.31
N VAL A 251 24.52 3.64 4.22
CA VAL A 251 23.75 4.88 4.33
C VAL A 251 24.71 6.05 4.62
N PRO A 252 24.63 7.18 3.90
CA PRO A 252 25.45 8.34 4.20
C PRO A 252 25.12 8.97 5.56
N SER A 253 26.13 9.07 6.42
CA SER A 253 26.10 9.70 7.75
C SER A 253 24.80 9.43 8.53
N PRO A 254 24.50 8.17 8.86
CA PRO A 254 23.25 7.82 9.52
C PRO A 254 23.28 8.30 10.97
N GLU A 255 22.19 8.89 11.40
CA GLU A 255 21.98 9.32 12.78
C GLU A 255 20.69 8.72 13.33
N PRO A 256 20.65 8.25 14.57
CA PRO A 256 19.43 7.71 15.15
C PRO A 256 18.29 8.73 15.15
N TYR A 257 17.07 8.26 14.94
CA TYR A 257 15.88 9.07 15.18
C TYR A 257 15.89 9.60 16.62
N PRO A 258 15.54 10.88 16.87
CA PRO A 258 15.58 11.45 18.21
C PRO A 258 14.77 10.66 19.25
N THR A 259 15.34 10.55 20.45
CA THR A 259 14.62 10.04 21.61
C THR A 259 13.63 11.09 22.10
N GLY A 260 12.40 10.67 22.38
CA GLY A 260 11.33 11.57 22.79
C GLY A 260 9.99 10.85 22.86
N PRO A 261 8.98 11.47 23.50
CA PRO A 261 7.65 10.90 23.61
C PRO A 261 7.03 10.75 22.23
N LYS A 262 6.44 9.58 21.97
CA LYS A 262 5.74 9.25 20.73
C LYS A 262 4.29 8.96 21.09
N LYS A 263 3.35 9.65 20.45
CA LYS A 263 1.92 9.41 20.70
C LYS A 263 1.44 8.31 19.74
N PRO A 264 0.89 7.19 20.22
CA PRO A 264 0.34 6.18 19.33
C PRO A 264 -0.76 6.76 18.42
N LEU A 265 -0.79 6.33 17.16
CA LEU A 265 -1.94 6.61 16.29
C LEU A 265 -3.08 5.67 16.69
N ASP A 266 -3.98 6.11 17.57
CA ASP A 266 -5.09 5.29 18.07
C ASP A 266 -6.41 5.66 17.40
N ILE A 267 -7.10 4.66 16.84
CA ILE A 267 -8.43 4.81 16.23
C ILE A 267 -9.57 4.56 17.21
N ARG A 268 -9.31 3.96 18.37
CA ARG A 268 -10.35 3.58 19.33
C ARG A 268 -11.16 4.77 19.83
N PRO A 269 -10.56 5.93 20.21
CA PRO A 269 -11.34 7.08 20.65
C PRO A 269 -12.35 7.54 19.59
N ILE A 270 -11.94 7.55 18.31
CA ILE A 270 -12.81 7.91 17.19
C ILE A 270 -13.97 6.92 17.08
N LEU A 271 -13.74 5.62 17.21
CA LEU A 271 -14.81 4.62 17.11
C LEU A 271 -15.73 4.64 18.33
N CYS A 272 -15.21 4.83 19.55
CA CYS A 272 -16.00 4.94 20.77
C CYS A 272 -17.05 6.06 20.68
N GLU A 273 -16.71 7.21 20.09
CA GLU A 273 -17.66 8.30 19.85
C GLU A 273 -18.86 7.85 19.02
N TYR A 274 -18.71 6.86 18.15
CA TYR A 274 -19.74 6.36 17.24
C TYR A 274 -20.34 5.02 17.68
N ALA A 275 -20.19 4.63 18.95
CA ALA A 275 -20.82 3.43 19.50
C ALA A 275 -22.33 3.40 19.20
N GLY A 276 -22.82 2.26 18.71
CA GLY A 276 -24.22 2.08 18.30
C GLY A 276 -24.67 2.89 17.08
N ARG A 277 -23.74 3.54 16.36
CA ARG A 277 -24.01 4.35 15.16
C ARG A 277 -23.13 3.88 13.99
N GLN A 278 -23.42 4.43 12.80
CA GLN A 278 -22.58 4.25 11.62
C GLN A 278 -21.21 4.89 11.84
N ALA A 279 -20.17 4.27 11.30
CA ALA A 279 -18.83 4.85 11.30
C ALA A 279 -18.81 6.21 10.57
N PRO A 280 -17.97 7.18 11.00
CA PRO A 280 -17.91 8.49 10.38
C PRO A 280 -17.54 8.44 8.88
N THR A 281 -16.74 7.44 8.48
CA THR A 281 -16.21 7.26 7.12
C THR A 281 -15.97 5.77 6.85
N GLU A 282 -15.90 5.34 5.59
CA GLU A 282 -15.42 3.99 5.25
C GLU A 282 -13.95 3.78 5.59
N ALA A 283 -13.13 4.83 5.45
CA ALA A 283 -11.70 4.76 5.72
C ALA A 283 -11.35 4.41 7.19
N ILE A 284 -12.17 4.81 8.18
CA ILE A 284 -11.95 4.38 9.57
C ILE A 284 -12.30 2.91 9.77
N LEU A 285 -13.25 2.36 9.00
CA LEU A 285 -13.49 0.92 8.98
C LEU A 285 -12.28 0.21 8.37
N GLN A 286 -11.75 0.69 7.23
CA GLN A 286 -10.51 0.17 6.66
C GLN A 286 -9.37 0.17 7.71
N ALA A 287 -9.20 1.26 8.46
CA ALA A 287 -8.20 1.33 9.52
C ALA A 287 -8.39 0.28 10.62
N TRP A 288 -9.63 0.03 11.04
CA TRP A 288 -9.93 -1.04 11.99
C TRP A 288 -9.58 -2.43 11.42
N PHE A 289 -9.94 -2.69 10.16
CA PHE A 289 -9.56 -3.95 9.49
C PHE A 289 -8.04 -4.08 9.39
N MET A 290 -7.34 -3.04 8.95
CA MET A 290 -5.88 -3.05 8.85
C MET A 290 -5.20 -3.28 10.20
N GLU A 291 -5.77 -2.77 11.30
CA GLU A 291 -5.28 -3.03 12.66
C GLU A 291 -5.56 -4.45 13.17
N ASN A 292 -6.60 -5.13 12.67
CA ASN A 292 -7.11 -6.38 13.26
C ASN A 292 -7.10 -7.61 12.33
N MET A 293 -6.72 -7.45 11.07
CA MET A 293 -6.78 -8.50 10.03
C MET A 293 -6.07 -9.80 10.46
N ASP A 294 -4.98 -9.66 11.20
CA ASP A 294 -4.07 -10.72 11.63
C ASP A 294 -4.16 -11.04 13.13
N LYS A 295 -5.22 -10.59 13.82
CA LYS A 295 -5.38 -10.72 15.28
C LYS A 295 -6.40 -11.78 15.73
N ASN A 296 -6.72 -12.76 14.88
CA ASN A 296 -7.67 -13.85 15.19
C ASN A 296 -9.07 -13.38 15.63
N VAL A 297 -9.60 -12.29 15.07
CA VAL A 297 -11.00 -11.91 15.30
C VAL A 297 -11.92 -13.02 14.77
N PRO A 298 -12.80 -13.62 15.61
CA PRO A 298 -13.54 -14.84 15.23
C PRO A 298 -14.31 -14.73 13.91
N VAL A 299 -15.15 -13.70 13.74
CA VAL A 299 -15.94 -13.54 12.50
C VAL A 299 -15.06 -13.32 11.27
N LEU A 300 -13.90 -12.68 11.43
CA LEU A 300 -12.95 -12.53 10.32
C LEU A 300 -12.33 -13.87 9.94
N LYS A 301 -12.06 -14.74 10.90
CA LYS A 301 -11.55 -16.08 10.62
C LYS A 301 -12.53 -16.89 9.77
N ASP A 302 -13.83 -16.79 10.05
CA ASP A 302 -14.86 -17.53 9.32
C ASP A 302 -15.03 -17.05 7.87
N VAL A 303 -14.84 -15.74 7.65
CA VAL A 303 -15.07 -15.09 6.35
C VAL A 303 -13.80 -15.07 5.50
N ILE A 304 -12.69 -14.67 6.11
CA ILE A 304 -11.40 -14.45 5.45
C ILE A 304 -10.63 -15.77 5.35
N GLY A 305 -10.66 -16.60 6.40
CA GLY A 305 -9.98 -17.88 6.46
C GLY A 305 -9.00 -17.98 7.63
N SER A 306 -8.23 -19.06 7.63
CA SER A 306 -7.20 -19.31 8.64
C SER A 306 -6.09 -18.26 8.58
N GLN A 307 -5.67 -17.75 9.73
CA GLN A 307 -4.51 -16.87 9.84
C GLN A 307 -3.20 -17.56 9.43
N ALA A 308 -3.11 -18.88 9.59
CA ALA A 308 -1.95 -19.64 9.15
C ALA A 308 -1.79 -19.63 7.62
N ASP A 309 -2.89 -19.47 6.90
CA ASP A 309 -2.91 -19.42 5.44
C ASP A 309 -2.82 -17.97 4.93
N LEU A 310 -2.93 -16.95 5.78
CA LEU A 310 -2.91 -15.54 5.35
C LEU A 310 -1.53 -15.16 4.82
N GLU A 311 -1.43 -14.86 3.53
CA GLU A 311 -0.17 -14.45 2.89
C GLU A 311 0.04 -12.95 3.01
N TRP A 312 -0.98 -12.17 2.65
CA TRP A 312 -0.87 -10.73 2.49
C TRP A 312 -2.25 -10.08 2.59
N PHE A 313 -2.29 -8.84 3.08
CA PHE A 313 -3.48 -8.00 3.04
C PHE A 313 -3.13 -6.52 2.84
N GLY A 314 -4.06 -5.75 2.30
CA GLY A 314 -3.90 -4.31 2.14
C GLY A 314 -5.21 -3.61 1.82
N ASN A 315 -5.23 -2.28 1.98
CA ASN A 315 -6.38 -1.44 1.70
C ASN A 315 -6.21 -0.62 0.40
N GLU A 316 -7.33 -0.34 -0.25
CA GLU A 316 -7.43 0.53 -1.43
C GLU A 316 -6.52 0.09 -2.58
N ILE A 317 -6.67 -1.18 -2.96
CA ILE A 317 -5.83 -1.82 -3.96
C ILE A 317 -6.39 -1.55 -5.34
N ILE A 318 -5.59 -0.91 -6.19
CA ILE A 318 -6.01 -0.54 -7.54
C ILE A 318 -5.86 -1.74 -8.47
N TYR A 319 -6.90 -2.01 -9.25
CA TYR A 319 -6.90 -3.07 -10.27
C TYR A 319 -7.23 -2.55 -11.68
N GLY A 320 -7.79 -1.35 -11.82
CA GLY A 320 -8.27 -0.80 -13.09
C GLY A 320 -7.57 0.49 -13.52
N ILE A 321 -7.43 0.70 -14.83
CA ILE A 321 -6.83 1.91 -15.41
C ILE A 321 -7.62 3.17 -15.02
N GLY A 322 -8.94 3.07 -14.84
CA GLY A 322 -9.80 4.17 -14.40
C GLY A 322 -9.56 4.65 -12.96
N GLY A 323 -8.64 3.99 -12.24
CA GLY A 323 -8.43 4.15 -10.80
C GLY A 323 -9.43 3.35 -9.97
N ASP A 324 -10.00 2.31 -10.55
CA ASP A 324 -10.87 1.38 -9.86
C ASP A 324 -10.06 0.60 -8.81
N LYS A 325 -10.62 0.53 -7.60
CA LYS A 325 -9.95 -0.04 -6.43
C LYS A 325 -10.92 -0.93 -5.66
N VAL A 326 -10.35 -1.89 -4.94
CA VAL A 326 -11.05 -2.61 -3.87
C VAL A 326 -10.69 -2.01 -2.53
N ASP A 327 -11.65 -1.93 -1.60
CA ASP A 327 -11.39 -1.34 -0.29
C ASP A 327 -10.38 -2.16 0.50
N ILE A 328 -10.52 -3.49 0.49
CA ILE A 328 -9.56 -4.41 1.12
C ILE A 328 -9.39 -5.65 0.23
N LEU A 329 -8.15 -6.10 0.12
CA LEU A 329 -7.77 -7.36 -0.51
C LEU A 329 -6.92 -8.17 0.46
N CYS A 330 -7.21 -9.46 0.57
CA CYS A 330 -6.37 -10.45 1.25
C CYS A 330 -6.04 -11.59 0.27
N THR A 331 -4.84 -12.14 0.36
CA THR A 331 -4.44 -13.37 -0.35
C THR A 331 -3.99 -14.42 0.64
N HIS A 332 -4.16 -15.69 0.27
CA HIS A 332 -3.86 -16.83 1.13
C HIS A 332 -3.03 -17.87 0.39
N LYS A 333 -2.04 -18.40 1.10
CA LYS A 333 -1.14 -19.45 0.66
C LYS A 333 -1.32 -20.71 1.50
N ARG A 334 -1.22 -21.85 0.84
CA ARG A 334 -1.10 -23.16 1.47
C ARG A 334 -0.03 -23.95 0.72
N ASP A 335 0.86 -24.59 1.46
CA ASP A 335 2.00 -25.34 0.90
C ASP A 335 2.83 -24.49 -0.08
N GLY A 336 2.99 -23.20 0.25
CA GLY A 336 3.73 -22.21 -0.55
C GLY A 336 2.99 -21.65 -1.77
N VAL A 337 1.81 -22.18 -2.14
CA VAL A 337 1.06 -21.78 -3.34
C VAL A 337 -0.17 -20.96 -2.97
N ARG A 338 -0.37 -19.83 -3.65
CA ARG A 338 -1.55 -18.97 -3.44
C ARG A 338 -2.78 -19.69 -3.99
N TYR A 339 -3.80 -19.89 -3.16
CA TYR A 339 -5.00 -20.68 -3.51
C TYR A 339 -6.32 -19.94 -3.27
N LYS A 340 -6.31 -18.86 -2.49
CA LYS A 340 -7.50 -18.06 -2.19
C LYS A 340 -7.18 -16.58 -2.14
N ALA A 341 -8.12 -15.76 -2.62
CA ALA A 341 -8.15 -14.33 -2.33
C ALA A 341 -9.53 -13.92 -1.79
N THR A 342 -9.56 -12.92 -0.92
CA THR A 342 -10.78 -12.34 -0.35
C THR A 342 -10.80 -10.86 -0.68
N VAL A 343 -11.89 -10.40 -1.31
CA VAL A 343 -12.12 -8.98 -1.60
C VAL A 343 -13.25 -8.48 -0.72
N ILE A 344 -13.03 -7.36 -0.04
CA ILE A 344 -14.02 -6.78 0.86
C ILE A 344 -14.36 -5.38 0.35
N GLU A 345 -15.65 -5.15 0.14
CA GLU A 345 -16.22 -3.81 -0.08
C GLU A 345 -16.87 -3.34 1.23
N LEU A 346 -16.49 -2.15 1.68
CA LEU A 346 -17.00 -1.53 2.88
C LEU A 346 -18.04 -0.47 2.53
N LYS A 347 -19.12 -0.45 3.29
CA LYS A 347 -20.08 0.66 3.28
C LYS A 347 -20.22 1.21 4.68
N ARG A 348 -19.98 2.51 4.89
CA ARG A 348 -20.26 3.11 6.21
C ARG A 348 -21.74 3.01 6.57
N GLY A 349 -22.60 3.08 5.56
CA GLY A 349 -24.05 3.08 5.70
C GLY A 349 -24.64 1.73 5.30
N ARG A 350 -25.58 1.76 4.35
CA ARG A 350 -26.31 0.59 3.89
C ARG A 350 -25.64 -0.04 2.67
N ILE A 351 -25.64 -1.37 2.61
CA ILE A 351 -25.33 -2.15 1.40
C ILE A 351 -26.58 -2.15 0.50
N ASP A 352 -26.42 -1.69 -0.72
CA ASP A 352 -27.44 -1.61 -1.77
C ASP A 352 -27.13 -2.57 -2.93
N GLN A 353 -28.01 -2.60 -3.94
CA GLN A 353 -27.80 -3.40 -5.15
C GLN A 353 -26.49 -3.03 -5.87
N ASN A 354 -26.15 -1.74 -5.93
CA ASN A 354 -24.93 -1.29 -6.61
C ASN A 354 -23.67 -1.88 -5.96
N SER A 355 -23.69 -2.10 -4.64
CA SER A 355 -22.60 -2.74 -3.91
C SER A 355 -22.39 -4.19 -4.37
N VAL A 356 -23.48 -4.93 -4.63
CA VAL A 356 -23.45 -6.30 -5.18
C VAL A 356 -22.94 -6.30 -6.61
N ASP A 357 -23.43 -5.37 -7.45
CA ASP A 357 -22.99 -5.27 -8.84
C ASP A 357 -21.51 -4.87 -8.93
N GLN A 358 -21.04 -4.01 -8.03
CA GLN A 358 -19.65 -3.56 -7.99
C GLN A 358 -18.70 -4.73 -7.72
N ILE A 359 -18.98 -5.57 -6.73
CA ILE A 359 -18.09 -6.68 -6.36
C ILE A 359 -18.07 -7.77 -7.44
N GLU A 360 -19.19 -8.01 -8.13
CA GLU A 360 -19.26 -8.91 -9.28
C GLU A 360 -18.39 -8.42 -10.44
N ARG A 361 -18.51 -7.13 -10.82
CA ARG A 361 -17.79 -6.54 -11.96
C ARG A 361 -16.28 -6.66 -11.85
N TYR A 362 -15.71 -6.44 -10.66
CA TYR A 362 -14.26 -6.40 -10.51
C TYR A 362 -13.60 -7.74 -10.17
N SER A 363 -14.40 -8.75 -9.81
CA SER A 363 -13.89 -10.07 -9.43
C SER A 363 -12.96 -10.68 -10.48
N TYR A 364 -13.30 -10.53 -11.77
CA TYR A 364 -12.44 -10.97 -12.88
C TYR A 364 -11.07 -10.26 -12.92
N TRP A 365 -11.07 -8.94 -12.73
CA TRP A 365 -9.84 -8.12 -12.80
C TRP A 365 -8.95 -8.33 -11.58
N VAL A 366 -9.54 -8.42 -10.39
CA VAL A 366 -8.78 -8.72 -9.17
C VAL A 366 -8.19 -10.12 -9.22
N SER A 367 -8.90 -11.10 -9.80
CA SER A 367 -8.36 -12.45 -10.00
C SER A 367 -7.10 -12.43 -10.86
N GLN A 368 -7.04 -11.58 -11.89
CA GLN A 368 -5.82 -11.38 -12.67
C GLN A 368 -4.72 -10.72 -11.86
N LEU A 369 -5.04 -9.63 -11.14
CA LEU A 369 -4.09 -8.92 -10.31
C LEU A 369 -3.34 -9.86 -9.34
N VAL A 370 -4.05 -10.78 -8.70
CA VAL A 370 -3.47 -11.68 -7.69
C VAL A 370 -2.90 -12.98 -8.23
N THR A 371 -3.02 -13.28 -9.54
CA THR A 371 -2.51 -14.54 -10.11
C THR A 371 -1.53 -14.35 -11.26
N ALA A 372 -1.57 -13.23 -11.99
CA ALA A 372 -0.78 -13.02 -13.21
C ALA A 372 0.74 -13.03 -12.97
N ASN A 373 1.18 -12.60 -11.77
CA ASN A 373 2.60 -12.55 -11.41
C ASN A 373 2.91 -13.37 -10.15
N ALA A 374 1.94 -14.17 -9.66
CA ALA A 374 2.11 -14.93 -8.42
C ALA A 374 3.28 -15.91 -8.53
N GLU A 375 4.14 -15.91 -7.51
CA GLU A 375 5.27 -16.84 -7.38
C GLU A 375 5.07 -17.72 -6.13
N PRO A 376 5.08 -19.06 -6.29
CA PRO A 376 5.00 -19.81 -7.55
C PRO A 376 3.64 -19.59 -8.28
N PRO A 377 3.56 -19.92 -9.59
CA PRO A 377 2.33 -19.73 -10.36
C PRO A 377 1.11 -20.46 -9.78
N THR A 378 -0.01 -19.74 -9.65
CA THR A 378 -1.29 -20.29 -9.17
C THR A 378 -2.02 -21.04 -10.29
N GLN A 379 -2.34 -22.32 -10.07
CA GLN A 379 -3.16 -23.12 -10.99
C GLN A 379 -4.66 -23.02 -10.70
N HIS A 380 -5.03 -22.85 -9.44
CA HIS A 380 -6.42 -22.70 -9.01
C HIS A 380 -6.53 -21.63 -7.91
N LEU A 381 -7.52 -20.74 -8.04
CA LEU A 381 -7.80 -19.70 -7.04
C LEU A 381 -9.30 -19.62 -6.75
N ASP A 382 -9.65 -19.70 -5.48
CA ASP A 382 -10.95 -19.29 -4.96
C ASP A 382 -10.95 -17.78 -4.67
N LEU A 383 -11.83 -17.01 -5.32
CA LEU A 383 -12.09 -15.61 -4.93
C LEU A 383 -13.35 -15.56 -4.07
N GLN A 384 -13.24 -15.04 -2.85
CA GLN A 384 -14.37 -14.78 -1.94
C GLN A 384 -14.73 -13.29 -1.93
N PRO A 385 -15.87 -12.90 -2.51
CA PRO A 385 -16.45 -11.58 -2.34
C PRO A 385 -17.07 -11.40 -0.95
N VAL A 386 -16.86 -10.25 -0.31
CA VAL A 386 -17.44 -9.90 1.00
C VAL A 386 -17.96 -8.47 0.96
N LEU A 387 -19.20 -8.26 1.38
CA LEU A 387 -19.82 -6.96 1.55
C LEU A 387 -20.05 -6.72 3.04
N ILE A 388 -19.60 -5.58 3.56
CA ILE A 388 -19.75 -5.24 4.97
C ILE A 388 -20.32 -3.83 5.09
N GLY A 389 -21.44 -3.71 5.79
CA GLY A 389 -22.10 -2.42 5.99
C GLY A 389 -22.82 -2.33 7.31
N TYR A 390 -23.30 -1.14 7.67
CA TYR A 390 -24.08 -0.97 8.89
C TYR A 390 -25.47 -1.56 8.74
N ASP A 391 -26.04 -1.50 7.54
CA ASP A 391 -27.34 -2.09 7.24
C ASP A 391 -27.32 -2.70 5.83
N VAL A 392 -28.38 -3.40 5.44
CA VAL A 392 -28.51 -4.03 4.11
C VAL A 392 -29.92 -3.87 3.59
N GLU A 393 -30.06 -3.54 2.31
CA GLU A 393 -31.35 -3.54 1.62
C GLU A 393 -31.79 -4.95 1.23
N GLU A 394 -33.09 -5.22 1.25
CA GLU A 394 -33.65 -6.53 0.91
C GLU A 394 -33.39 -6.93 -0.56
N ASN A 395 -33.38 -5.96 -1.47
CA ASN A 395 -33.00 -6.16 -2.87
C ASN A 395 -31.54 -6.63 -3.01
N ALA A 396 -30.61 -6.08 -2.22
CA ALA A 396 -29.20 -6.46 -2.21
C ALA A 396 -29.01 -7.89 -1.69
N VAL A 397 -29.71 -8.26 -0.61
CA VAL A 397 -29.74 -9.67 -0.13
C VAL A 397 -30.28 -10.59 -1.21
N THR A 398 -31.38 -10.18 -1.86
CA THR A 398 -32.02 -10.96 -2.92
C THR A 398 -31.07 -11.16 -4.11
N ALA A 399 -30.38 -10.12 -4.57
CA ALA A 399 -29.43 -10.24 -5.67
C ALA A 399 -28.20 -11.07 -5.30
N ALA A 400 -27.61 -10.85 -4.13
CA ALA A 400 -26.51 -11.67 -3.62
C ALA A 400 -26.89 -13.15 -3.54
N SER A 401 -28.13 -13.47 -3.15
CA SER A 401 -28.62 -14.85 -3.08
C SER A 401 -28.72 -15.55 -4.45
N LYS A 402 -28.92 -14.76 -5.51
CA LYS A 402 -29.02 -15.26 -6.90
C LYS A 402 -27.65 -15.54 -7.51
N LEU A 403 -26.60 -14.89 -7.02
CA LEU A 403 -25.23 -15.16 -7.45
C LEU A 403 -24.83 -16.58 -7.00
N LYS A 404 -24.43 -17.40 -7.97
CA LYS A 404 -23.92 -18.76 -7.75
C LYS A 404 -22.42 -18.75 -7.97
N ALA A 405 -21.75 -19.73 -7.36
CA ALA A 405 -20.35 -19.96 -7.67
C ALA A 405 -20.20 -20.20 -9.17
N PHE A 406 -19.23 -19.55 -9.80
CA PHE A 406 -18.92 -19.77 -11.20
C PHE A 406 -17.42 -19.91 -11.38
N THR A 407 -17.02 -20.76 -12.31
CA THR A 407 -15.61 -21.05 -12.59
C THR A 407 -15.29 -20.66 -14.02
N PHE A 408 -14.16 -20.01 -14.21
CA PHE A 408 -13.60 -19.70 -15.52
C PHE A 408 -12.10 -19.92 -15.51
N THR A 409 -11.48 -19.94 -16.68
CA THR A 409 -10.03 -20.09 -16.80
C THR A 409 -9.44 -18.84 -17.43
N ILE A 410 -8.41 -18.27 -16.81
CA ILE A 410 -7.66 -17.16 -17.39
C ILE A 410 -6.55 -17.74 -18.29
N PRO A 411 -6.56 -17.45 -19.60
CA PRO A 411 -5.55 -17.94 -20.52
C PRO A 411 -4.35 -16.99 -20.55
N TYR A 412 -3.48 -17.07 -19.55
CA TYR A 412 -2.22 -16.33 -19.58
C TYR A 412 -1.34 -16.80 -20.75
N ARG A 413 -0.60 -15.85 -21.35
CA ARG A 413 0.28 -16.14 -22.50
C ARG A 413 1.58 -16.82 -22.10
N HIS A 414 2.09 -16.53 -20.91
CA HIS A 414 3.47 -16.85 -20.52
C HIS A 414 3.57 -17.64 -19.21
N ILE A 415 2.45 -17.93 -18.55
CA ILE A 415 2.38 -18.76 -17.35
C ILE A 415 1.24 -19.78 -17.51
N PRO A 416 1.22 -20.86 -16.70
CA PRO A 416 0.14 -21.84 -16.74
C PRO A 416 -1.24 -21.19 -16.61
N ARG A 417 -2.24 -21.84 -17.23
CA ARG A 417 -3.63 -21.42 -17.11
C ARG A 417 -4.05 -21.48 -15.64
N CYS A 418 -4.78 -20.47 -15.19
CA CYS A 418 -5.31 -20.42 -13.84
C CYS A 418 -6.83 -20.62 -13.87
N SER A 419 -7.33 -21.63 -13.17
CA SER A 419 -8.75 -21.82 -12.93
C SER A 419 -9.18 -20.93 -11.76
N ILE A 420 -10.11 -20.02 -12.01
CA ILE A 420 -10.66 -19.13 -11.00
C ILE A 420 -12.07 -19.55 -10.68
N THR A 421 -12.37 -19.75 -9.40
CA THR A 421 -13.73 -19.94 -8.90
C THR A 421 -14.14 -18.71 -8.10
N ILE A 422 -15.13 -17.97 -8.61
CA ILE A 422 -15.75 -16.87 -7.85
C ILE A 422 -16.85 -17.46 -7.00
N LEU A 423 -16.77 -17.25 -5.70
CA LEU A 423 -17.74 -17.74 -4.72
C LEU A 423 -18.92 -16.75 -4.59
N PRO A 424 -20.09 -17.20 -4.10
CA PRO A 424 -21.17 -16.29 -3.76
C PRO A 424 -20.71 -15.25 -2.72
N PRO A 425 -21.17 -14.00 -2.80
CA PRO A 425 -20.78 -12.98 -1.85
C PRO A 425 -21.31 -13.28 -0.44
N VAL A 426 -20.47 -13.00 0.55
CA VAL A 426 -20.86 -13.01 1.96
C VAL A 426 -21.28 -11.60 2.37
N ILE A 427 -22.43 -11.46 3.02
CA ILE A 427 -22.91 -10.16 3.52
C ILE A 427 -22.83 -10.15 5.04
N LEU A 428 -22.17 -9.12 5.58
CA LEU A 428 -22.05 -8.86 7.01
C LEU A 428 -22.64 -7.50 7.36
N LYS A 429 -23.33 -7.44 8.51
CA LYS A 429 -23.58 -6.18 9.20
C LYS A 429 -22.49 -5.93 10.24
N TYR A 430 -21.99 -4.70 10.36
CA TYR A 430 -21.15 -4.31 11.47
C TYR A 430 -21.92 -3.45 12.48
N ARG A 431 -21.53 -3.49 13.76
CA ARG A 431 -21.85 -2.45 14.75
C ARG A 431 -20.57 -2.04 15.47
N ILE A 432 -20.56 -0.81 15.96
CA ILE A 432 -19.46 -0.29 16.77
C ILE A 432 -19.83 -0.43 18.24
N LYS A 433 -18.98 -1.11 19.01
CA LYS A 433 -19.12 -1.28 20.46
C LYS A 433 -18.68 -0.02 21.21
N ALA A 434 -19.09 0.10 22.47
CA ALA A 434 -18.66 1.18 23.36
C ALA A 434 -17.13 1.25 23.56
N CYS A 435 -16.42 0.13 23.39
CA CYS A 435 -14.96 0.06 23.47
C CYS A 435 -14.23 0.41 22.16
N GLY A 436 -14.96 0.74 21.09
CA GLY A 436 -14.40 1.07 19.78
C GLY A 436 -14.12 -0.15 18.89
N ASP A 437 -14.37 -1.37 19.36
CA ASP A 437 -14.31 -2.57 18.52
C ASP A 437 -15.54 -2.74 17.62
N LEU A 438 -15.38 -3.52 16.57
CA LEU A 438 -16.47 -3.93 15.69
C LEU A 438 -17.02 -5.31 16.10
N GLU A 439 -18.34 -5.42 16.15
CA GLU A 439 -19.05 -6.71 16.07
C GLU A 439 -19.65 -6.89 14.68
N PHE A 440 -19.79 -8.15 14.30
CA PHE A 440 -20.30 -8.53 12.98
C PHE A 440 -21.44 -9.52 13.12
N GLY A 441 -22.49 -9.34 12.34
CA GLY A 441 -23.58 -10.29 12.16
C GLY A 441 -23.65 -10.75 10.71
N ILE A 442 -23.61 -12.06 10.48
CA ILE A 442 -23.74 -12.65 9.14
C ILE A 442 -25.20 -12.58 8.70
N ILE A 443 -25.46 -12.00 7.51
CA ILE A 443 -26.81 -11.89 6.95
C ILE A 443 -27.05 -12.92 5.84
N SER A 444 -26.07 -13.08 4.95
CA SER A 444 -26.12 -14.12 3.93
C SER A 444 -24.78 -14.83 3.82
N TYR A 445 -24.84 -16.13 4.02
CA TYR A 445 -23.75 -17.07 3.79
C TYR A 445 -24.36 -18.30 3.14
N LYS A 446 -24.01 -18.59 1.88
CA LYS A 446 -24.33 -19.89 1.30
C LYS A 446 -23.25 -20.86 1.77
N GLU A 447 -23.60 -21.69 2.76
CA GLU A 447 -22.71 -22.73 3.28
C GLU A 447 -22.13 -23.57 2.14
N ARG A 448 -20.80 -23.74 2.17
CA ARG A 448 -20.11 -24.83 1.47
C ARG A 448 -20.44 -26.16 2.17
N GLY A 449 -21.67 -26.65 2.08
CA GLY A 449 -22.02 -28.03 2.46
C GLY A 449 -21.38 -28.58 3.76
N LEU A 450 -21.24 -27.76 4.80
CA LEU A 450 -20.71 -28.14 6.11
C LEU A 450 -21.69 -27.59 7.13
N THR A 451 -22.67 -28.42 7.44
CA THR A 451 -23.62 -28.24 8.52
C THR A 451 -22.90 -28.21 9.87
N ASN A 452 -23.40 -27.31 10.73
CA ASN A 452 -23.29 -27.31 12.19
C ASN A 452 -21.90 -27.04 12.79
N TYR A 453 -21.73 -25.83 13.32
CA TYR A 453 -21.50 -25.50 14.74
C TYR A 453 -20.92 -24.08 14.81
N LEU A 454 -21.77 -23.08 15.05
CA LEU A 454 -21.35 -21.75 15.46
C LEU A 454 -22.09 -21.42 16.77
N THR A 455 -21.37 -21.56 17.88
CA THR A 455 -21.62 -20.92 19.18
C THR A 455 -20.45 -20.01 19.49
#